data_AF-A0A0C2G244-F1
#
_entry.id   AF-A0A0C2G244-F1
#
_cell.length_a   1.000
_cell.length_b   1.000
_cell.length_c   1.000
_cell.angle_alpha   90.00
_cell.angle_beta   90.00
_cell.angle_gamma   90.00
#
_symmetry.space_group_name_H-M   'P 1'
#
loop_
_entity.id
_entity.type
_entity.pdbx_description
1 polymer ?
#
loop_
_entity_poly.entity_id
_entity_poly.type
_entity_poly.pdbx_seq_one_letter_code
_entity_poly.pdbx_strand_id
1 'polypeptide(L)'
;YGIGTVNAMTDGNLLEKLRVSRLPAIVAVVEGRVTHYRSDMFLMNARDVRVFARDVIPRTFMLMINSHDGLSRFVNQWQPSNKISVVVLGAAPDPRMRYLLAAMKYSHFARFAYIHLASPSDEIASMRDNLAIKCKQCENVLIFNDVPGVSLLDSCSSIRIQQ
;
A
#
# COMPACT_ATOMS: atom_id res chain seq x y z
N TYR A 1 -6.19 2.09 11.41
CA TYR A 1 -6.51 0.65 11.52
C TYR A 1 -6.63 0.31 12.99
N GLY A 2 -7.45 -0.67 13.33
CA GLY A 2 -7.61 -1.15 14.69
C GLY A 2 -7.70 -2.67 14.70
N ILE A 3 -7.34 -3.28 15.81
CA ILE A 3 -7.54 -4.69 16.07
C ILE A 3 -8.39 -4.77 17.33
N GLY A 4 -9.41 -5.61 17.30
CA GLY A 4 -10.30 -5.84 18.44
C GLY A 4 -10.71 -7.29 18.51
N THR A 5 -11.08 -7.73 19.71
CA THR A 5 -11.67 -9.04 19.95
C THR A 5 -13.14 -8.86 20.30
N VAL A 6 -13.96 -9.82 19.91
CA VAL A 6 -15.40 -9.84 20.18
C VAL A 6 -15.74 -11.19 20.80
N ASN A 7 -16.47 -11.17 21.91
CA ASN A 7 -16.97 -12.39 22.52
C ASN A 7 -18.31 -12.76 21.88
N ALA A 8 -18.35 -13.94 21.25
CA ALA A 8 -19.54 -14.44 20.56
C ALA A 8 -20.76 -14.62 21.49
N MET A 9 -20.53 -14.86 22.78
CA MET A 9 -21.59 -15.09 23.76
C MET A 9 -22.32 -13.79 24.14
N THR A 10 -21.65 -12.65 24.06
CA THR A 10 -22.23 -11.34 24.43
C THR A 10 -22.77 -10.59 23.23
N ASP A 11 -22.17 -10.77 22.04
CA ASP A 11 -22.39 -9.89 20.88
C ASP A 11 -22.95 -10.63 19.66
N GLY A 12 -23.96 -11.50 19.86
CA GLY A 12 -24.55 -12.32 18.78
C GLY A 12 -25.02 -11.52 17.56
N ASN A 13 -25.62 -10.34 17.78
CA ASN A 13 -26.07 -9.45 16.70
C ASN A 13 -24.93 -8.97 15.79
N LEU A 14 -23.72 -8.79 16.36
CA LEU A 14 -22.55 -8.39 15.58
C LEU A 14 -22.04 -9.57 14.73
N LEU A 15 -22.06 -10.78 15.26
CA LEU A 15 -21.68 -11.99 14.50
C LEU A 15 -22.57 -12.20 13.29
N GLU A 16 -23.88 -12.00 13.43
CA GLU A 16 -24.83 -12.09 12.33
C GLU A 16 -24.54 -11.04 11.25
N LYS A 17 -24.33 -9.77 11.64
CA LYS A 17 -23.97 -8.69 10.71
C LYS A 17 -22.65 -8.95 9.99
N LEU A 18 -21.67 -9.53 10.68
CA LEU A 18 -20.37 -9.92 10.11
C LEU A 18 -20.41 -11.28 9.39
N ARG A 19 -21.57 -11.95 9.34
CA ARG A 19 -21.77 -13.27 8.73
C ARG A 19 -20.80 -14.32 9.27
N VAL A 20 -20.49 -14.27 10.56
CA VAL A 20 -19.64 -15.24 11.25
C VAL A 20 -20.50 -16.40 11.73
N SER A 21 -20.31 -17.59 11.14
CA SER A 21 -21.09 -18.79 11.44
C SER A 21 -20.32 -19.88 12.20
N ARG A 22 -19.00 -19.71 12.37
CA ARG A 22 -18.12 -20.68 13.04
C ARG A 22 -17.10 -19.95 13.89
N LEU A 23 -16.74 -20.54 15.03
CA LEU A 23 -15.77 -19.98 15.97
C LEU A 23 -14.62 -20.97 16.21
N PRO A 24 -13.40 -20.47 16.47
CA PRO A 24 -12.98 -19.07 16.39
C PRO A 24 -12.96 -18.56 14.94
N ALA A 25 -13.14 -17.24 14.75
CA ALA A 25 -13.08 -16.60 13.44
C ALA A 25 -12.25 -15.32 13.48
N ILE A 26 -11.50 -15.09 12.41
CA ILE A 26 -10.83 -13.82 12.15
C ILE A 26 -11.49 -13.20 10.92
N VAL A 27 -11.91 -11.96 11.08
CA VAL A 27 -12.50 -11.17 10.01
C VAL A 27 -11.79 -9.83 9.90
N ALA A 28 -11.62 -9.35 8.68
CA ALA A 28 -11.16 -8.00 8.40
C ALA A 28 -12.31 -7.21 7.76
N VAL A 29 -12.47 -5.96 8.19
CA VAL A 29 -13.44 -5.04 7.59
C VAL A 29 -12.67 -3.90 6.95
N VAL A 30 -12.80 -3.77 5.63
CA VAL A 30 -12.15 -2.71 4.84
C VAL A 30 -13.21 -2.04 3.97
N GLU A 31 -13.39 -0.73 4.12
CA GLU A 31 -14.43 0.04 3.40
C GLU A 31 -15.83 -0.59 3.51
N GLY A 32 -16.18 -1.09 4.69
CA GLY A 32 -17.46 -1.76 4.95
C GLY A 32 -17.55 -3.21 4.41
N ARG A 33 -16.56 -3.68 3.66
CA ARG A 33 -16.50 -5.06 3.15
C ARG A 33 -15.87 -5.98 4.18
N VAL A 34 -16.61 -7.03 4.57
CA VAL A 34 -16.12 -8.08 5.47
C VAL A 34 -15.41 -9.17 4.67
N THR A 35 -14.19 -9.51 5.07
CA THR A 35 -13.41 -10.63 4.53
C THR A 35 -13.03 -11.58 5.64
N HIS A 36 -13.32 -12.87 5.46
CA HIS A 36 -13.01 -13.91 6.45
C HIS A 36 -11.64 -14.52 6.17
N TYR A 37 -10.88 -14.75 7.23
CA TYR A 37 -9.70 -15.62 7.16
C TYR A 37 -10.15 -17.06 6.92
N ARG A 38 -9.54 -17.72 5.93
CA ARG A 38 -10.00 -19.03 5.44
C ARG A 38 -9.09 -20.21 5.79
N SER A 39 -7.87 -19.96 6.24
CA SER A 39 -6.94 -21.04 6.59
C SER A 39 -7.29 -21.65 7.94
N ASP A 40 -6.68 -22.79 8.24
CA ASP A 40 -6.85 -23.47 9.53
C ASP A 40 -6.39 -22.55 10.68
N MET A 41 -7.31 -22.28 11.62
CA MET A 41 -7.07 -21.43 12.78
C MET A 41 -6.10 -22.06 13.78
N PHE A 42 -6.00 -23.39 13.83
CA PHE A 42 -5.12 -24.11 14.76
C PHE A 42 -3.66 -24.16 14.26
N LEU A 43 -3.45 -24.07 12.95
CA LEU A 43 -2.12 -24.06 12.33
C LEU A 43 -1.61 -22.64 12.02
N MET A 44 -2.45 -21.63 12.25
CA MET A 44 -2.15 -20.24 11.94
C MET A 44 -1.03 -19.68 12.83
N ASN A 45 -0.10 -18.97 12.21
CA ASN A 45 0.94 -18.21 12.92
C ASN A 45 0.82 -16.69 12.64
N ALA A 46 1.66 -15.89 13.32
CA ALA A 46 1.66 -14.43 13.19
C ALA A 46 1.96 -13.92 11.76
N ARG A 47 2.73 -14.68 10.95
CA ARG A 47 3.01 -14.33 9.55
C ARG A 47 1.73 -14.44 8.73
N ASP A 48 0.94 -15.48 8.93
CA ASP A 48 -0.30 -15.70 8.18
C ASP A 48 -1.33 -14.60 8.45
N VAL A 49 -1.48 -14.20 9.73
CA VAL A 49 -2.33 -13.06 10.12
C VAL A 49 -1.85 -11.77 9.45
N ARG A 50 -0.53 -11.52 9.43
CA ARG A 50 0.05 -10.33 8.81
C ARG A 50 -0.19 -10.30 7.30
N VAL A 51 -0.02 -11.44 6.62
CA VAL A 51 -0.27 -11.57 5.18
C VAL A 51 -1.75 -11.37 4.88
N PHE A 52 -2.63 -12.02 5.64
CA PHE A 52 -4.08 -11.81 5.53
C PHE A 52 -4.46 -10.34 5.70
N ALA A 53 -4.01 -9.69 6.77
CA ALA A 53 -4.29 -8.28 7.04
C ALA A 53 -3.78 -7.35 5.93
N ARG A 54 -2.74 -7.76 5.19
CA ARG A 54 -2.20 -7.00 4.06
C ARG A 54 -3.06 -7.21 2.83
N ASP A 55 -3.41 -8.45 2.54
CA ASP A 55 -4.06 -8.85 1.31
C ASP A 55 -5.55 -8.47 1.29
N VAL A 56 -6.16 -8.23 2.46
CA VAL A 56 -7.51 -7.65 2.56
C VAL A 56 -7.57 -6.17 2.20
N ILE A 57 -6.43 -5.47 2.22
CA ILE A 57 -6.36 -4.07 1.78
C ILE A 57 -6.45 -4.05 0.24
N PRO A 58 -7.42 -3.34 -0.35
CA PRO A 58 -7.52 -3.22 -1.80
C PRO A 58 -6.21 -2.68 -2.41
N ARG A 59 -5.71 -3.38 -3.43
CA ARG A 59 -4.54 -2.91 -4.20
C ARG A 59 -4.79 -1.60 -4.95
N THR A 60 -6.05 -1.19 -5.09
CA THR A 60 -6.45 0.10 -5.69
C THR A 60 -5.89 1.31 -4.94
N PHE A 61 -5.58 1.18 -3.65
CA PHE A 61 -4.96 2.24 -2.88
C PHE A 61 -3.49 2.49 -3.25
N MET A 62 -2.80 1.51 -3.82
CA MET A 62 -1.38 1.59 -4.13
C MET A 62 -1.05 0.92 -5.45
N LEU A 63 -0.83 1.73 -6.49
CA LEU A 63 -0.48 1.24 -7.83
C LEU A 63 0.95 0.70 -7.85
N MET A 64 1.15 -0.51 -8.38
CA MET A 64 2.50 -1.03 -8.62
C MET A 64 3.03 -0.45 -9.93
N ILE A 65 4.20 0.17 -9.91
CA ILE A 65 4.87 0.74 -11.09
C ILE A 65 6.12 -0.08 -11.37
N ASN A 66 6.22 -0.54 -12.62
CA ASN A 66 7.33 -1.34 -13.12
C ASN A 66 8.03 -0.72 -14.34
N SER A 67 7.50 0.37 -14.90
CA SER A 67 8.00 1.03 -16.11
C SER A 67 8.07 2.55 -15.98
N HIS A 68 8.98 3.16 -16.74
CA HIS A 68 9.19 4.61 -16.76
C HIS A 68 7.94 5.38 -17.24
N ASP A 69 7.29 4.89 -18.29
CA ASP A 69 6.04 5.46 -18.79
C ASP A 69 4.92 5.34 -17.75
N GLY A 70 4.84 4.21 -17.03
CA GLY A 70 3.92 4.05 -15.90
C GLY A 70 4.14 5.10 -14.80
N LEU A 71 5.40 5.40 -14.47
CA LEU A 71 5.75 6.47 -13.52
C LEU A 71 5.31 7.84 -14.03
N SER A 72 5.63 8.16 -15.27
CA SER A 72 5.31 9.45 -15.89
C SER A 72 3.79 9.68 -15.95
N ARG A 73 3.03 8.67 -16.37
CA ARG A 73 1.56 8.70 -16.37
C ARG A 73 0.99 8.84 -14.97
N PHE A 74 1.53 8.12 -13.99
CA PHE A 74 1.06 8.21 -12.61
C PHE A 74 1.25 9.62 -12.05
N VAL A 75 2.44 10.21 -12.22
CA VAL A 75 2.72 11.56 -11.75
C VAL A 75 1.80 12.57 -12.44
N ASN A 76 1.69 12.52 -13.78
CA ASN A 76 0.89 13.46 -14.57
C ASN A 76 -0.64 13.38 -14.33
N GLN A 77 -1.13 12.33 -13.65
CA GLN A 77 -2.55 12.21 -13.32
C GLN A 77 -3.03 13.22 -12.27
N TRP A 78 -2.16 14.06 -11.70
CA TRP A 78 -2.57 15.19 -10.87
C TRP A 78 -3.51 16.14 -11.63
N GLN A 79 -3.29 16.36 -12.93
CA GLN A 79 -4.07 17.30 -13.75
C GLN A 79 -5.59 17.00 -13.73
N PRO A 80 -6.05 15.76 -14.01
CA PRO A 80 -7.47 15.43 -13.92
C PRO A 80 -7.95 15.11 -12.51
N SER A 81 -7.08 14.67 -11.59
CA SER A 81 -7.52 14.14 -10.29
C SER A 81 -7.40 15.12 -9.12
N ASN A 82 -6.62 16.20 -9.27
CA ASN A 82 -6.29 17.17 -8.22
C ASN A 82 -5.83 16.48 -6.92
N LYS A 83 -4.99 15.44 -7.05
CA LYS A 83 -4.43 14.69 -5.93
C LYS A 83 -2.92 14.63 -6.06
N ILE A 84 -2.25 14.79 -4.93
CA ILE A 84 -0.80 14.69 -4.82
C ILE A 84 -0.34 13.28 -5.16
N SER A 85 0.73 13.15 -5.94
CA SER A 85 1.33 11.87 -6.30
C SER A 85 2.43 11.49 -5.33
N VAL A 86 2.26 10.37 -4.63
CA VAL A 86 3.23 9.82 -3.66
C VAL A 86 3.77 8.50 -4.20
N VAL A 87 5.09 8.42 -4.39
CA VAL A 87 5.77 7.21 -4.87
C VAL A 87 6.64 6.66 -3.75
N VAL A 88 6.31 5.46 -3.30
CA VAL A 88 7.10 4.71 -2.33
C VAL A 88 8.03 3.77 -3.07
N LEU A 89 9.32 3.81 -2.75
CA LEU A 89 10.30 2.89 -3.31
C LEU A 89 10.83 1.99 -2.20
N GLY A 90 10.83 0.68 -2.44
CA GLY A 90 11.24 -0.29 -1.45
C GLY A 90 11.90 -1.53 -2.03
N ALA A 91 12.67 -2.20 -1.19
CA ALA A 91 13.45 -3.38 -1.58
C ALA A 91 12.62 -4.66 -1.71
N ALA A 92 11.43 -4.71 -1.08
CA ALA A 92 10.58 -5.89 -1.11
C ALA A 92 9.62 -5.85 -2.31
N PRO A 93 9.22 -7.00 -2.88
CA PRO A 93 8.28 -7.05 -3.99
C PRO A 93 6.89 -6.53 -3.63
N ASP A 94 6.46 -6.80 -2.40
CA ASP A 94 5.20 -6.28 -1.87
C ASP A 94 5.45 -5.06 -0.96
N PRO A 95 4.60 -4.03 -1.03
CA PRO A 95 4.65 -2.90 -0.11
C PRO A 95 4.48 -3.35 1.34
N ARG A 96 5.24 -2.74 2.25
CA ARG A 96 5.01 -2.93 3.69
C ARG A 96 3.67 -2.34 4.09
N MET A 97 3.02 -2.98 5.08
CA MET A 97 1.70 -2.59 5.59
C MET A 97 1.58 -1.09 5.90
N ARG A 98 2.61 -0.48 6.51
CA ARG A 98 2.61 0.95 6.85
C ARG A 98 2.32 1.87 5.66
N TYR A 99 2.81 1.51 4.47
CA TYR A 99 2.61 2.30 3.26
C TYR A 99 1.20 2.09 2.70
N LEU A 100 0.67 0.86 2.73
CA LEU A 100 -0.71 0.57 2.34
C LEU A 100 -1.72 1.29 3.24
N LEU A 101 -1.49 1.28 4.55
CA LEU A 101 -2.35 1.96 5.51
C LEU A 101 -2.32 3.48 5.35
N ALA A 102 -1.14 4.06 5.07
CA ALA A 102 -1.02 5.47 4.73
C ALA A 102 -1.79 5.79 3.44
N ALA A 103 -1.66 4.94 2.42
CA ALA A 103 -2.36 5.10 1.15
C ALA A 103 -3.88 5.05 1.31
N MET A 104 -4.39 4.13 2.12
CA MET A 104 -5.82 4.08 2.47
C MET A 104 -6.28 5.36 3.17
N LYS A 105 -5.59 5.75 4.25
CA LYS A 105 -5.95 6.91 5.08
C LYS A 105 -6.01 8.20 4.27
N TYR A 106 -5.08 8.36 3.34
CA TYR A 106 -4.87 9.60 2.59
C TYR A 106 -5.38 9.54 1.14
N SER A 107 -6.10 8.47 0.79
CA SER A 107 -6.64 8.22 -0.56
C SER A 107 -7.55 9.32 -1.12
N HIS A 108 -8.14 10.14 -0.24
CA HIS A 108 -9.00 11.24 -0.63
C HIS A 108 -8.25 12.45 -1.20
N PHE A 109 -7.00 12.70 -0.79
CA PHE A 109 -6.19 13.84 -1.27
C PHE A 109 -4.88 13.44 -1.96
N ALA A 110 -4.44 12.20 -1.78
CA ALA A 110 -3.19 11.70 -2.35
C ALA A 110 -3.40 10.35 -3.01
N ARG A 111 -2.58 10.09 -4.02
CA ARG A 111 -2.50 8.83 -4.75
C ARG A 111 -1.15 8.21 -4.43
N PHE A 112 -1.15 6.90 -4.23
CA PHE A 112 0.07 6.20 -3.89
C PHE A 112 0.44 5.22 -4.99
N ALA A 113 1.74 5.14 -5.24
CA ALA A 113 2.33 4.10 -6.04
C ALA A 113 3.53 3.48 -5.32
N TYR A 114 3.89 2.27 -5.75
CA TYR A 114 5.01 1.53 -5.21
C TYR A 114 5.93 1.01 -6.32
N ILE A 115 7.24 1.17 -6.13
CA ILE A 115 8.28 0.64 -7.00
C ILE A 115 9.15 -0.34 -6.22
N HIS A 116 9.27 -1.57 -6.74
CA HIS A 116 10.15 -2.59 -6.19
C HIS A 116 11.59 -2.41 -6.71
N LEU A 117 12.44 -1.77 -5.92
CA LEU A 117 13.81 -1.38 -6.29
C LEU A 117 14.78 -2.55 -6.49
N ALA A 118 14.54 -3.69 -5.83
CA ALA A 118 15.40 -4.87 -5.97
C ALA A 118 15.01 -5.75 -7.16
N SER A 119 13.99 -5.36 -7.92
CA SER A 119 13.63 -6.03 -9.17
C SER A 119 14.83 -6.04 -10.13
N PRO A 120 15.15 -7.18 -10.78
CA PRO A 120 16.25 -7.29 -11.73
C PRO A 120 15.95 -6.65 -13.10
N SER A 121 14.83 -5.94 -13.26
CA SER A 121 14.43 -5.32 -14.52
C SER A 121 15.30 -4.11 -14.88
N ASP A 122 15.72 -4.04 -16.15
CA ASP A 122 16.44 -2.90 -16.71
C ASP A 122 15.62 -1.60 -16.65
N GLU A 123 14.30 -1.68 -16.76
CA GLU A 123 13.41 -0.52 -16.60
C GLU A 123 13.48 0.05 -15.19
N ILE A 124 13.53 -0.82 -14.17
CA ILE A 124 13.67 -0.41 -12.77
C ILE A 124 15.04 0.20 -12.53
N ALA A 125 16.10 -0.38 -13.12
CA ALA A 125 17.45 0.16 -13.02
C ALA A 125 17.53 1.57 -13.62
N SER A 126 16.99 1.77 -14.82
CA SER A 126 16.94 3.09 -15.48
C SER A 126 16.09 4.09 -14.69
N MET A 127 14.90 3.71 -14.22
CA MET A 127 14.06 4.60 -13.39
C MET A 127 14.79 5.03 -12.11
N ARG A 128 15.48 4.09 -11.47
CA ARG A 128 16.23 4.36 -10.24
C ARG A 128 17.33 5.39 -10.49
N ASP A 129 18.05 5.25 -11.60
CA ASP A 129 19.13 6.17 -11.97
C ASP A 129 18.57 7.56 -12.33
N ASN A 130 17.43 7.62 -13.04
CA ASN A 130 16.71 8.87 -13.35
C ASN A 130 16.17 9.59 -12.09
N LEU A 131 15.81 8.84 -11.05
CA LEU A 131 15.38 9.38 -9.76
C LEU A 131 16.55 9.66 -8.80
N ALA A 132 17.80 9.50 -9.25
CA ALA A 132 19.03 9.64 -8.46
C ALA A 132 19.08 8.74 -7.19
N ILE A 133 18.45 7.56 -7.25
CA ILE A 133 18.39 6.62 -6.11
C ILE A 133 19.55 5.63 -6.20
N LYS A 134 20.59 5.79 -5.38
CA LYS A 134 21.78 4.91 -5.50
C LYS A 134 21.59 3.49 -4.94
N CYS A 135 20.66 3.31 -4.00
CA CYS A 135 20.51 2.08 -3.22
C CYS A 135 19.41 1.16 -3.76
N LYS A 136 19.62 -0.17 -3.70
CA LYS A 136 18.61 -1.19 -4.03
C LYS A 136 17.82 -1.69 -2.81
N GLN A 137 18.39 -1.53 -1.61
CA GLN A 137 17.86 -2.07 -0.35
C GLN A 137 17.31 -0.99 0.60
N CYS A 138 17.09 0.22 0.10
CA CYS A 138 16.59 1.33 0.90
C CYS A 138 15.08 1.53 0.73
N GLU A 139 14.50 2.32 1.63
CA GLU A 139 13.13 2.81 1.51
C GLU A 139 13.18 4.32 1.31
N ASN A 140 12.53 4.81 0.26
CA ASN A 140 12.40 6.25 0.01
C ASN A 140 10.94 6.58 -0.29
N VAL A 141 10.50 7.76 0.12
CA VAL A 141 9.19 8.29 -0.25
C VAL A 141 9.41 9.58 -1.01
N LEU A 142 8.91 9.60 -2.25
CA LEU A 142 8.94 10.76 -3.13
C LEU A 142 7.54 11.35 -3.20
N ILE A 143 7.44 12.65 -2.97
CA ILE A 143 6.19 13.40 -3.08
C ILE A 143 6.34 14.37 -4.23
N PHE A 144 5.52 14.20 -5.27
CA PHE A 144 5.54 15.05 -6.45
C PHE A 144 4.52 16.18 -6.26
N ASN A 145 5.01 17.41 -6.40
CA ASN A 145 4.19 18.61 -6.33
C ASN A 145 3.67 19.00 -7.73
N ASP A 146 2.50 19.62 -7.77
CA ASP A 146 1.74 19.93 -8.98
C ASP A 146 2.22 21.23 -9.62
N VAL A 147 3.49 21.27 -10.02
CA VAL A 147 4.08 22.47 -10.64
C VAL A 147 4.18 22.27 -12.16
N PRO A 148 3.35 22.94 -12.98
CA PRO A 148 3.42 22.81 -14.43
C PRO A 148 4.76 23.32 -14.97
N GLY A 149 5.34 22.57 -15.93
CA GLY A 149 6.58 22.96 -16.64
C GLY A 149 7.89 22.59 -15.95
N VAL A 150 7.83 21.85 -14.83
CA VAL A 150 8.98 21.49 -14.01
C VAL A 150 9.34 20.00 -14.23
N SER A 151 10.63 19.67 -14.32
CA SER A 151 11.07 18.28 -14.56
C SER A 151 10.66 17.35 -13.40
N LEU A 152 10.65 16.02 -13.62
CA LEU A 152 10.29 15.04 -12.58
C LEU A 152 11.15 15.15 -11.31
N LEU A 153 12.43 15.52 -11.46
CA LEU A 153 13.34 15.72 -10.33
C LEU A 153 13.05 17.03 -9.61
N ASP A 154 12.79 18.10 -10.35
CA ASP A 154 12.58 19.44 -9.80
C ASP A 154 11.21 19.58 -9.11
N SER A 155 10.22 18.77 -9.51
CA SER A 155 8.89 18.70 -8.88
C SER A 155 8.83 17.78 -7.67
N CYS A 156 9.91 17.06 -7.37
CA CYS A 156 9.95 16.00 -6.37
C CYS A 156 10.57 16.46 -5.04
N SER A 157 9.78 16.36 -3.97
CA SER A 157 10.26 16.45 -2.59
C SER A 157 10.64 15.05 -2.09
N SER A 158 11.90 14.83 -1.73
CA SER A 158 12.36 13.53 -1.22
C SER A 158 12.38 13.51 0.31
N ILE A 159 11.67 12.55 0.91
CA ILE A 159 11.73 12.26 2.34
C ILE A 159 12.43 10.90 2.52
N ARG A 160 13.61 10.93 3.13
CA ARG A 160 14.33 9.71 3.54
C ARG A 160 13.84 9.28 4.91
N ILE A 161 13.18 8.13 4.98
CA ILE A 161 12.79 7.53 6.26
C ILE A 161 14.02 6.80 6.79
N GLN A 162 14.75 7.45 7.71
CA GLN A 162 15.78 6.75 8.48
C GLN A 162 15.10 5.71 9.38
N GLN A 163 15.57 4.47 9.31
CA GLN A 163 15.10 3.37 10.15
C GLN A 163 15.71 3.47 11.54
#